data_AF-A0A925AY97-F1
#
_entry.id   AF-A0A925AY97-F1
#
_cell.length_a   1.000
_cell.length_b   1.000
_cell.length_c   1.000
_cell.angle_alpha   90.00
_cell.angle_beta   90.00
_cell.angle_gamma   90.00
#
_symmetry.space_group_name_H-M   'P 1'
#
loop_
_entity.id
_entity.type
_entity.pdbx_description
1 polymer ?
#
loop_
_entity_poly.entity_id
_entity_poly.type
_entity_poly.pdbx_seq_one_letter_code
_entity_poly.pdbx_strand_id
1 'polypeptide(L)'
;MKTRLIAYWILTALVAFAIGAGGVVDLIGGEQVMEGMRHLGYPDYFARILGVWKIAGAIVILLPRTALLKEWAYAGIVFDLTGASASHASVGDPMQNVLIPVVILALVVGSWLLRPASRRLTPSPV
;
A
#
# COMPACT_ATOMS: atom_id res chain seq x y z
N MET A 1 11.62 15.92 -17.96
CA MET A 1 11.67 15.97 -16.47
C MET A 1 10.32 16.28 -15.83
N LYS A 2 9.54 17.25 -16.31
CA LYS A 2 8.21 17.60 -15.75
C LYS A 2 7.18 16.45 -15.84
N THR A 3 7.08 15.77 -16.99
CA THR A 3 6.15 14.65 -17.19
C THR A 3 6.35 13.50 -16.20
N ARG A 4 7.61 13.12 -15.95
CA ARG A 4 7.96 12.10 -14.94
C ARG A 4 7.47 12.50 -13.55
N LEU A 5 7.66 13.77 -13.18
CA LEU A 5 7.25 14.29 -11.88
C LEU A 5 5.71 14.32 -11.75
N ILE A 6 5.01 14.72 -12.81
CA ILE A 6 3.53 14.70 -12.87
C ILE A 6 3.03 13.26 -12.72
N ALA A 7 3.55 12.32 -13.52
CA ALA A 7 3.18 10.91 -13.46
C ALA A 7 3.45 10.32 -12.06
N TYR A 8 4.60 10.63 -11.48
CA TYR A 8 4.93 10.25 -10.10
C TYR A 8 3.88 10.72 -9.11
N TRP A 9 3.48 12.00 -9.16
CA TRP A 9 2.51 12.55 -8.22
C TRP A 9 1.11 12.00 -8.43
N ILE A 10 0.69 11.78 -9.68
CA ILE A 10 -0.59 11.11 -9.98
C ILE A 10 -0.61 9.72 -9.35
N LEU A 11 0.40 8.89 -9.62
CA LEU A 11 0.48 7.54 -9.06
C LEU A 11 0.57 7.57 -7.53
N THR A 12 1.35 8.48 -6.96
CA THR A 12 1.50 8.58 -5.50
C THR A 12 0.21 9.01 -4.83
N ALA A 13 -0.55 9.93 -5.42
CA ALA A 13 -1.86 10.35 -4.90
C ALA A 13 -2.87 9.20 -4.97
N LEU A 14 -2.92 8.47 -6.09
CA LEU A 14 -3.79 7.30 -6.24
C LEU A 14 -3.45 6.19 -5.23
N VAL A 15 -2.17 5.87 -5.06
CA VAL A 15 -1.70 4.88 -4.08
C VAL A 15 -2.02 5.34 -2.66
N ALA A 16 -1.72 6.60 -2.32
CA ALA A 16 -2.00 7.13 -0.98
C ALA A 16 -3.50 7.12 -0.67
N PHE A 17 -4.35 7.44 -1.65
CA PHE A 17 -5.79 7.36 -1.49
C PHE A 17 -6.27 5.92 -1.32
N ALA A 18 -5.87 5.01 -2.22
CA ALA A 18 -6.32 3.61 -2.16
C ALA A 18 -5.89 2.92 -0.86
N ILE A 19 -4.61 3.05 -0.48
CA ILE A 19 -4.07 2.47 0.75
C ILE A 19 -4.61 3.18 1.98
N GLY A 20 -4.67 4.51 1.98
CA GLY A 20 -5.15 5.30 3.13
C GLY A 20 -6.63 5.07 3.40
N ALA A 21 -7.48 5.10 2.38
CA ALA A 21 -8.92 4.85 2.53
C ALA A 21 -9.18 3.41 2.96
N GLY A 22 -8.50 2.42 2.35
CA GLY A 22 -8.56 1.03 2.79
C GLY A 22 -8.13 0.87 4.25
N GLY A 23 -7.05 1.55 4.65
CA GLY A 23 -6.57 1.53 6.03
C GLY A 23 -7.56 2.13 7.03
N VAL A 24 -8.28 3.19 6.68
CA VAL A 24 -9.37 3.75 7.52
C VAL A 24 -10.51 2.75 7.66
N VAL A 25 -10.92 2.11 6.57
CA VAL A 25 -11.98 1.09 6.57
C VAL A 25 -11.58 -0.10 7.45
N ASP A 26 -10.35 -0.58 7.31
CA ASP A 26 -9.79 -1.67 8.13
C ASP A 26 -9.74 -1.31 9.62
N LEU A 27 -9.38 -0.05 9.93
CA LEU A 27 -9.28 0.44 11.31
C LEU A 27 -10.65 0.60 11.99
N ILE A 28 -11.66 1.09 11.25
CA ILE A 28 -13.04 1.18 11.73
C ILE A 28 -13.60 -0.22 12.01
N GLY A 29 -13.28 -1.19 11.14
CA GLY A 29 -13.61 -2.59 11.35
C GLY A 29 -15.11 -2.88 11.30
N GLY A 30 -15.80 -2.34 10.27
CA GLY A 30 -17.21 -2.65 10.02
C GLY A 30 -17.45 -4.13 9.72
N GLU A 31 -18.71 -4.57 9.79
CA GLU A 31 -19.10 -5.98 9.66
C GLU A 31 -18.54 -6.64 8.40
N GLN A 32 -18.63 -5.98 7.25
CA GLN A 32 -18.09 -6.47 5.97
C GLN A 32 -16.56 -6.70 6.02
N VAL A 33 -15.81 -5.85 6.71
CA VAL A 33 -14.35 -5.99 6.85
C VAL A 33 -14.03 -7.17 7.76
N MET A 34 -14.72 -7.29 8.89
CA MET A 34 -14.49 -8.39 9.83
C MET A 34 -14.87 -9.74 9.22
N GLU A 35 -15.97 -9.80 8.47
CA GLU A 35 -16.36 -10.99 7.73
C GLU A 35 -15.30 -11.35 6.67
N GLY A 36 -14.80 -10.38 5.92
CA GLY A 36 -13.68 -10.57 4.99
C GLY A 36 -12.42 -11.10 5.65
N MET A 37 -12.03 -10.57 6.83
CA MET A 37 -10.88 -11.09 7.58
C MET A 37 -11.08 -12.54 8.01
N ARG A 38 -12.25 -12.88 8.54
CA ARG A 38 -12.57 -14.24 8.98
C ARG A 38 -12.64 -15.22 7.82
N HIS A 39 -13.19 -14.80 6.68
CA HIS A 39 -13.18 -15.57 5.43
C HIS A 39 -11.74 -15.91 5.00
N LEU A 40 -10.83 -14.95 5.12
CA LEU A 40 -9.40 -15.15 4.86
C LEU A 40 -8.65 -15.90 5.98
N GLY A 41 -9.33 -16.28 7.08
CA GLY A 41 -8.75 -16.97 8.22
C GLY A 41 -7.96 -16.08 9.19
N TYR A 42 -8.09 -14.77 9.08
CA TYR A 42 -7.43 -13.81 9.98
C TYR A 42 -8.27 -13.48 11.22
N PRO A 43 -7.63 -13.26 12.37
CA PRO A 43 -8.32 -12.79 13.57
C PRO A 43 -8.72 -11.31 13.43
N ASP A 44 -9.83 -10.90 14.05
CA ASP A 44 -10.41 -9.55 13.92
C ASP A 44 -9.42 -8.41 14.24
N TYR A 45 -8.49 -8.61 15.19
CA TYR A 45 -7.50 -7.58 15.53
C TYR A 45 -6.52 -7.28 14.38
N PHE A 46 -6.34 -8.23 13.45
CA PHE A 46 -5.41 -8.10 12.33
C PHE A 46 -5.79 -6.94 11.39
N ALA A 47 -7.09 -6.77 11.12
CA ALA A 47 -7.59 -5.63 10.35
C ALA A 47 -7.20 -4.29 10.99
N ARG A 48 -7.37 -4.15 12.30
CA ARG A 48 -7.05 -2.90 12.99
C ARG A 48 -5.55 -2.57 12.91
N ILE A 49 -4.70 -3.58 13.08
CA ILE A 49 -3.25 -3.43 12.94
C ILE A 49 -2.89 -3.03 11.51
N LEU A 50 -3.40 -3.76 10.50
CA LEU A 50 -3.21 -3.43 9.09
C LEU A 50 -3.68 -2.01 8.77
N GLY A 51 -4.84 -1.60 9.30
CA GLY A 51 -5.40 -0.28 9.11
C GLY A 51 -4.46 0.83 9.58
N VAL A 52 -3.90 0.70 10.78
CA VAL A 52 -2.89 1.65 11.30
C VAL A 52 -1.67 1.72 10.37
N TRP A 53 -1.14 0.56 9.95
CA TRP A 53 0.04 0.51 9.09
C TRP A 53 -0.21 1.08 7.69
N LYS A 54 -1.37 0.80 7.09
CA LYS A 54 -1.79 1.36 5.81
C LYS A 54 -1.88 2.88 5.86
N ILE A 55 -2.53 3.43 6.89
CA ILE A 55 -2.64 4.88 7.08
C ILE A 55 -1.24 5.51 7.25
N ALA A 56 -0.39 4.91 8.09
CA ALA A 56 0.97 5.38 8.29
C ALA A 56 1.77 5.37 6.97
N GLY A 57 1.69 4.28 6.20
CA GLY A 57 2.33 4.15 4.89
C GLY A 57 1.86 5.22 3.90
N ALA A 58 0.53 5.44 3.80
CA ALA A 58 -0.08 6.45 2.93
C ALA A 58 0.39 7.88 3.27
N ILE A 59 0.49 8.20 4.56
CA ILE A 59 1.01 9.51 5.00
C ILE A 59 2.49 9.65 4.61
N VAL A 60 3.31 8.63 4.91
CA VAL A 60 4.76 8.68 4.70
C VAL A 60 5.14 8.85 3.22
N ILE A 61 4.42 8.22 2.29
CA ILE A 61 4.71 8.37 0.85
C ILE A 61 4.43 9.80 0.34
N LEU A 62 3.53 10.55 0.99
CA LEU A 62 3.22 11.95 0.67
C LEU A 62 4.20 12.95 1.29
N LEU A 63 4.72 12.67 2.49
CA LEU A 63 5.58 13.60 3.25
C LEU A 63 6.84 14.04 2.49
N PRO A 64 7.35 15.26 2.69
CA PRO A 64 8.67 15.67 2.20
C PRO A 64 9.80 15.08 3.07
N ARG A 65 10.98 14.88 2.48
CA ARG A 65 12.26 14.62 3.19
C ARG A 65 12.34 13.38 4.10
N THR A 66 11.48 12.38 3.93
CA THR A 66 11.46 11.13 4.71
C THR A 66 11.98 9.92 3.93
N ALA A 67 13.16 10.01 3.30
CA ALA A 67 13.62 9.00 2.33
C ALA A 67 13.67 7.56 2.87
N LEU A 68 14.20 7.35 4.08
CA LEU A 68 14.25 6.01 4.68
C LEU A 68 12.85 5.45 4.98
N LEU A 69 12.02 6.25 5.64
CA LEU A 69 10.65 5.86 5.97
C LEU A 69 9.82 5.60 4.71
N LYS A 70 10.09 6.31 3.60
CA LYS A 70 9.45 6.01 2.32
C LYS A 70 9.77 4.60 1.85
N GLU A 71 11.03 4.18 1.87
CA GLU A 71 11.37 2.82 1.46
C GLU A 71 10.67 1.78 2.35
N TRP A 72 10.56 2.04 3.66
CA TRP A 72 9.79 1.18 4.57
C TRP A 72 8.29 1.16 4.21
N ALA A 73 7.70 2.32 3.94
CA ALA A 73 6.30 2.42 3.55
C ALA A 73 6.02 1.69 2.24
N TYR A 74 6.87 1.86 1.22
CA TYR A 74 6.73 1.15 -0.04
C TYR A 74 6.89 -0.37 0.14
N ALA A 75 7.88 -0.82 0.91
CA ALA A 75 8.07 -2.25 1.20
C ALA A 75 6.85 -2.83 1.93
N GLY A 76 6.35 -2.15 2.96
CA GLY A 76 5.16 -2.56 3.70
C GLY A 76 3.92 -2.67 2.82
N ILE A 77 3.67 -1.68 1.94
CA ILE A 77 2.56 -1.71 0.99
C ILE A 77 2.71 -2.87 -0.01
N VAL A 78 3.93 -3.17 -0.47
CA VAL A 78 4.18 -4.31 -1.35
C VAL A 78 3.85 -5.63 -0.63
N PHE A 79 4.26 -5.79 0.63
CA PHE A 79 3.97 -6.99 1.41
C PHE A 79 2.47 -7.15 1.68
N ASP A 80 1.78 -6.07 2.02
CA ASP A 80 0.33 -6.05 2.21
C ASP A 80 -0.42 -6.47 0.93
N LEU A 81 -0.11 -5.86 -0.22
CA LEU A 81 -0.82 -6.16 -1.47
C LEU A 81 -0.51 -7.57 -2.00
N THR A 82 0.74 -8.01 -1.92
CA THR A 82 1.12 -9.38 -2.33
C THR A 82 0.52 -10.42 -1.37
N GLY A 83 0.51 -10.12 -0.08
CA GLY A 83 -0.17 -10.92 0.94
C GLY A 83 -1.67 -11.04 0.66
N ALA A 84 -2.35 -9.92 0.42
CA ALA A 84 -3.78 -9.91 0.10
C ALA A 84 -4.11 -10.77 -1.13
N SER A 85 -3.36 -10.62 -2.23
CA SER A 85 -3.53 -11.46 -3.42
C SER A 85 -3.30 -12.95 -3.12
N ALA A 86 -2.26 -13.28 -2.37
CA ALA A 86 -1.96 -14.66 -1.99
C ALA A 86 -3.06 -15.26 -1.10
N SER A 87 -3.59 -14.49 -0.15
CA SER A 87 -4.65 -14.93 0.75
C SER A 87 -5.94 -15.22 -0.01
N HIS A 88 -6.38 -14.32 -0.89
CA HIS A 88 -7.54 -14.56 -1.75
C HIS A 88 -7.34 -15.80 -2.64
N ALA A 89 -6.15 -15.96 -3.24
CA ALA A 89 -5.86 -17.14 -4.05
C ALA A 89 -5.90 -18.44 -3.21
N SER A 90 -5.43 -18.40 -1.95
CA SER A 90 -5.37 -19.57 -1.07
C SER A 90 -6.73 -20.09 -0.62
N VAL A 91 -7.73 -19.21 -0.50
CA VAL A 91 -9.11 -19.58 -0.13
C VAL A 91 -10.00 -19.85 -1.33
N GLY A 92 -9.46 -19.77 -2.56
CA GLY A 92 -10.20 -20.05 -3.79
C GLY A 92 -11.16 -18.94 -4.21
N ASP A 93 -10.88 -17.70 -3.83
CA ASP A 93 -11.73 -16.56 -4.20
C ASP A 93 -11.76 -16.31 -5.71
N PRO A 94 -12.79 -15.59 -6.20
CA PRO A 94 -12.84 -15.15 -7.58
C PRO A 94 -11.56 -14.42 -8.01
N MET A 95 -11.11 -14.66 -9.24
CA MET A 95 -9.88 -14.09 -9.78
C MET A 95 -9.81 -12.56 -9.64
N GLN A 96 -10.96 -11.88 -9.66
CA GLN A 96 -11.02 -10.43 -9.43
C GLN A 96 -10.43 -10.01 -8.08
N ASN A 97 -10.71 -10.74 -6.99
CA ASN A 97 -10.19 -10.43 -5.66
C ASN A 97 -8.66 -10.65 -5.59
N VAL A 98 -8.14 -11.59 -6.37
CA VAL A 98 -6.70 -11.84 -6.50
C VAL A 98 -6.02 -10.72 -7.30
N LEU A 99 -6.65 -10.25 -8.39
CA LEU A 99 -6.06 -9.29 -9.32
C LEU A 99 -6.14 -7.84 -8.85
N ILE A 100 -7.16 -7.44 -8.08
CA ILE A 100 -7.29 -6.06 -7.61
C ILE A 100 -6.03 -5.58 -6.85
N PRO A 101 -5.50 -6.31 -5.84
CA PRO A 101 -4.28 -5.90 -5.16
C PRO A 101 -3.05 -5.88 -6.09
N VAL A 102 -2.98 -6.76 -7.10
CA VAL A 102 -1.90 -6.77 -8.12
C VAL A 102 -1.93 -5.50 -8.98
N VAL A 103 -3.12 -5.03 -9.37
CA VAL A 103 -3.26 -3.78 -10.13
C VAL A 103 -2.80 -2.59 -9.29
N ILE A 104 -3.19 -2.53 -8.01
CA ILE A 104 -2.72 -1.49 -7.08
C ILE A 104 -1.20 -1.58 -6.90
N LEU A 105 -0.65 -2.80 -6.80
CA LEU A 105 0.79 -3.03 -6.69
C LEU A 105 1.56 -2.47 -7.90
N ALA A 106 1.01 -2.60 -9.11
CA ALA A 106 1.61 -1.98 -10.29
C ALA A 106 1.68 -0.44 -10.18
N LEU A 107 0.65 0.20 -9.60
CA LEU A 107 0.68 1.64 -9.32
C LEU A 107 1.72 2.00 -8.26
N VAL A 108 1.87 1.16 -7.23
CA VAL A 108 2.87 1.32 -6.15
C VAL A 108 4.28 1.25 -6.75
N VAL A 109 4.57 0.24 -7.57
CA VAL A 109 5.86 0.09 -8.26
C VAL A 109 6.11 1.26 -9.21
N GLY A 110 5.10 1.69 -9.96
CA GLY A 110 5.20 2.87 -10.83
C GLY A 110 5.51 4.16 -10.05
N SER A 111 4.80 4.40 -8.94
CA SER A 111 5.10 5.49 -8.01
C SER A 111 6.53 5.37 -7.50
N TRP A 112 6.98 4.15 -7.17
CA TRP A 112 8.31 3.90 -6.62
C TRP A 112 9.44 4.21 -7.62
N LEU A 113 9.33 3.70 -8.84
CA LEU A 113 10.31 3.89 -9.91
C LEU A 113 10.42 5.36 -10.34
N LEU A 114 9.29 6.08 -10.36
CA LEU A 114 9.24 7.45 -10.86
C LEU A 114 9.63 8.50 -9.80
N ARG A 115 9.82 8.12 -8.53
CA ARG A 115 10.21 9.04 -7.45
C ARG A 115 11.40 9.93 -7.83
N PRO A 116 11.35 11.25 -7.56
CA PRO A 116 12.45 12.16 -7.81
C PRO A 116 13.64 11.87 -6.89
N ALA A 117 14.84 12.30 -7.28
CA ALA A 117 16.08 12.06 -6.53
C ALA A 117 16.02 12.56 -5.08
N SER A 118 15.33 13.69 -4.83
CA SER A 118 15.12 14.25 -3.47
C SER A 118 14.28 13.37 -2.53
N ARG A 119 13.70 12.29 -3.05
CA ARG A 119 12.87 11.31 -2.31
C ARG A 119 13.46 9.90 -2.34
N ARG A 120 14.74 9.77 -2.68
CA ARG A 120 15.49 8.50 -2.66
C ARG A 120 16.53 8.55 -1.55
N LEU A 121 16.83 7.39 -1.00
CA LEU A 121 18.03 7.24 -0.18
C LEU A 121 19.25 7.52 -1.05
N THR A 122 20.00 8.55 -0.70
CA THR A 122 21.30 8.81 -1.31
C THR A 122 22.31 8.02 -0.49
N PRO A 123 23.10 7.11 -1.09
CA PRO A 123 24.20 6.49 -0.37
C PRO A 123 25.13 7.60 0.14
N SER A 124 25.50 7.55 1.42
CA SER A 124 26.59 8.40 1.91
C SER A 124 27.84 8.03 1.12
N PRO A 125 28.62 8.98 0.59
CA PRO A 125 29.97 8.67 0.15
C PRO A 125 30.70 8.16 1.40
N VAL A 126 31.20 6.93 1.30
CA VAL A 126 32.06 6.28 2.30
C VAL A 126 33.49 6.50 1.87
#